data_AF-A0A830CRN5-F1
#
_entry.id   AF-A0A830CRN5-F1
#
_cell.length_a   1.000
_cell.length_b   1.000
_cell.length_c   1.000
_cell.angle_alpha   90.00
_cell.angle_beta   90.00
_cell.angle_gamma   90.00
#
_symmetry.space_group_name_H-M   'P 1'
#
loop_
_entity.id
_entity.type
_entity.pdbx_description
1 polymer ?
#
loop_
_entity_poly.entity_id
_entity_poly.type
_entity_poly.pdbx_seq_one_letter_code
_entity_poly.pdbx_strand_id
1 'polypeptide(L)' 'MAVDQAPQQAGTSRCSTCRKKVGLTGFRCRCGTTFCGVHRYPEKHGCTFDFKTVGREAIARANPLIKADKLDKI' A
#
# COMPACT_ATOMS: atom_id res chain seq x y z
N MET A 1 -30.88 6.37 -20.00
CA MET A 1 -30.10 7.39 -19.26
C MET A 1 -28.65 7.21 -19.68
N ALA A 2 -28.13 8.10 -20.55
CA ALA A 2 -26.75 8.03 -21.03
C ALA A 2 -25.83 8.65 -19.96
N VAL A 3 -24.97 7.83 -19.35
CA VAL A 3 -23.96 8.31 -18.42
C VAL A 3 -22.75 8.79 -19.23
N ASP A 4 -22.64 10.11 -19.36
CA ASP A 4 -21.47 10.80 -19.88
C ASP A 4 -20.30 10.57 -18.91
N GLN A 5 -19.39 9.66 -19.26
CA GLN A 5 -18.15 9.46 -18.52
C GLN A 5 -17.07 10.35 -19.13
N ALA A 6 -16.81 11.47 -18.46
CA ALA A 6 -15.69 12.36 -18.73
C ALA A 6 -14.38 11.55 -18.87
N PRO A 7 -13.52 11.85 -19.87
CA PRO A 7 -12.30 11.12 -20.10
C PRO A 7 -11.38 11.35 -18.89
N GLN A 8 -11.21 10.30 -18.07
CA GLN A 8 -10.23 10.25 -17.02
C GLN A 8 -8.88 10.52 -17.68
N GLN A 9 -8.33 11.70 -17.44
CA GLN A 9 -7.02 12.10 -17.94
C GLN A 9 -6.03 11.02 -17.49
N ALA A 10 -5.65 10.15 -18.42
CA ALA A 10 -4.60 9.15 -18.25
C ALA A 10 -3.27 9.91 -18.21
N GLY A 11 -3.09 10.69 -17.13
CA GLY A 11 -1.88 11.44 -16.87
C GLY A 11 -0.72 10.47 -16.98
N THR A 12 0.28 10.84 -17.78
CA THR A 12 1.41 9.98 -18.10
C THR A 12 2.01 9.43 -16.82
N SER A 13 1.74 8.17 -16.52
CA SER A 13 2.27 7.50 -15.35
C SER A 13 3.77 7.35 -15.59
N ARG A 14 4.56 8.11 -14.83
CA ARG A 14 6.02 8.09 -14.86
C ARG A 14 6.50 7.62 -13.50
N CYS A 15 7.62 6.90 -13.48
CA CYS A 15 8.26 6.50 -12.24
C CYS A 15 8.75 7.74 -11.48
N SER A 16 8.42 7.89 -10.20
CA SER A 16 8.89 9.04 -9.40
C SER A 16 10.41 9.06 -9.18
N THR A 17 11.09 7.90 -9.24
CA THR A 17 12.55 7.79 -9.06
C THR A 17 13.33 8.03 -10.36
N CYS A 18 13.00 7.30 -11.44
CA CYS A 18 13.75 7.37 -12.70
C CYS A 18 13.04 8.11 -13.84
N ARG A 19 11.84 8.65 -13.61
CA ARG A 19 10.99 9.35 -14.60
C ARG A 19 10.69 8.58 -15.89
N LYS A 20 11.02 7.29 -15.94
CA LYS A 20 10.67 6.38 -17.04
C LYS A 20 9.15 6.33 -17.16
N LYS A 21 8.64 6.42 -18.38
CA LYS A 21 7.20 6.27 -18.65
C LYS A 21 6.81 4.82 -18.34
N VAL A 22 5.87 4.63 -17.42
CA VAL A 22 5.42 3.31 -16.96
C VAL A 22 4.02 2.94 -17.45
N GLY A 23 3.28 3.88 -18.03
CA GLY A 23 2.02 3.60 -18.73
C GLY A 23 1.04 2.75 -17.90
N LEU A 24 0.44 1.75 -18.53
CA LEU A 24 -0.48 0.81 -17.88
C LEU A 24 0.21 -0.09 -16.84
N THR A 25 1.52 -0.31 -16.96
CA THR A 25 2.35 -1.18 -16.11
C THR A 25 2.98 -0.44 -14.92
N GLY A 26 2.42 0.71 -14.53
CA GLY A 26 2.86 1.44 -13.35
C GLY A 26 2.49 0.73 -12.04
N PHE A 27 3.48 0.45 -11.19
CA PHE A 27 3.25 -0.09 -9.85
C PHE A 27 2.95 1.06 -8.89
N ARG A 28 1.75 1.08 -8.30
CA ARG A 28 1.41 2.02 -7.23
C ARG A 28 1.95 1.50 -5.90
N CYS A 29 2.87 2.24 -5.30
CA CYS A 29 3.31 1.96 -3.94
C CYS A 29 2.30 2.49 -2.91
N ARG A 30 2.36 1.98 -1.67
CA ARG A 30 1.52 2.43 -0.56
C ARG A 30 1.76 3.90 -0.18
N CYS A 31 2.91 4.46 -0.52
CA CYS A 31 3.21 5.90 -0.40
C CYS A 31 2.48 6.78 -1.43
N GLY A 32 1.61 6.22 -2.29
CA GLY A 32 0.79 6.97 -3.24
C GLY A 32 1.49 7.32 -4.56
N THR A 33 2.78 7.04 -4.70
CA THR A 33 3.55 7.27 -5.92
C THR A 33 3.60 6.04 -6.83
N THR A 34 3.80 6.29 -8.13
CA THR A 34 3.87 5.25 -9.15
C THR A 34 5.31 5.00 -9.56
N PHE A 35 5.70 3.73 -9.67
CA PHE A 35 7.06 3.30 -9.99
C PHE A 35 7.11 2.31 -11.15
N CYS A 36 8.30 2.14 -11.73
CA CYS A 36 8.57 1.09 -12.71
C CYS A 36 8.90 -0.24 -12.01
N GLY A 37 8.94 -1.34 -12.76
CA GLY A 37 9.20 -2.68 -12.20
C GLY A 37 10.50 -2.81 -11.38
N VAL A 38 11.49 -1.94 -11.64
CA VAL A 38 12.76 -1.91 -10.89
C VAL A 38 12.62 -1.13 -9.57
N HIS A 39 11.86 -0.04 -9.56
CA HIS A 39 11.66 0.80 -8.37
C HIS A 39 10.41 0.43 -7.56
N ARG A 40 9.80 -0.73 -7.85
CA ARG A 40 8.58 -1.20 -7.17
C ARG A 40 8.78 -1.43 -5.68
N TYR A 41 9.99 -1.82 -5.29
CA TYR A 41 10.31 -2.20 -3.92
C TYR A 41 10.67 -0.96 -3.08
N PRO A 42 10.23 -0.90 -1.81
CA PRO A 42 10.42 0.26 -0.94
C PRO A 42 11.89 0.61 -0.69
N GLU A 43 12.76 -0.39 -0.68
CA GLU A 43 14.23 -0.27 -0.63
C GLU A 43 14.82 0.48 -1.83
N LYS A 44 14.19 0.41 -3.01
CA LYS A 44 14.71 1.02 -4.25
C LYS A 44 14.31 2.49 -4.43
N HIS A 45 13.25 2.93 -3.77
CA HIS A 45 12.78 4.33 -3.86
C HIS A 45 12.81 5.08 -2.52
N GLY A 46 13.35 4.46 -1.46
CA GLY A 46 13.41 5.09 -0.14
C GLY A 46 12.02 5.42 0.40
N CYS A 47 11.11 4.44 0.36
CA CYS A 47 9.73 4.64 0.79
C CYS A 47 9.68 5.17 2.22
N THR A 48 9.16 6.38 2.41
CA THR A 48 8.95 7.01 3.72
C THR A 48 7.64 6.59 4.38
N PHE A 49 6.94 5.61 3.82
CA PHE A 49 5.69 5.12 4.39
C PHE A 49 5.97 4.24 5.61
N ASP A 50 5.36 4.55 6.75
CA ASP A 50 5.51 3.79 7.99
C ASP A 50 4.77 2.44 7.93
N PHE A 51 5.35 1.48 7.20
CA PHE A 51 4.85 0.09 7.18
C PHE A 51 4.82 -0.54 8.59
N LYS A 52 5.67 -0.06 9.51
CA LYS A 52 5.76 -0.55 10.89
C LYS A 52 4.53 -0.21 11.73
N THR A 53 4.02 1.01 11.64
CA THR A 53 2.86 1.45 12.44
C THR A 53 1.60 0.77 11.95
N VAL A 54 1.39 0.75 10.64
CA VAL A 54 0.25 0.07 9.99
C VAL A 54 0.27 -1.44 10.25
N GLY A 55 1.44 -2.07 10.18
CA GLY A 55 1.58 -3.49 10.50
C GLY A 55 1.27 -3.78 11.98
N ARG A 56 1.74 -2.93 12.90
CA ARG A 56 1.46 -3.07 14.34
C ARG A 56 -0.03 -2.91 14.65
N GLU A 57 -0.72 -1.95 14.05
CA GLU A 57 -2.16 -1.77 14.24
C GLU A 57 -2.97 -2.93 13.67
N ALA A 58 -2.59 -3.47 12.51
CA ALA A 58 -3.24 -4.63 11.93
C ALA A 58 -3.06 -5.88 12.81
N ILE A 59 -1.85 -6.12 13.32
CA ILE A 59 -1.57 -7.23 14.23
C ILE A 59 -2.30 -7.05 15.57
N ALA A 60 -2.32 -5.82 16.11
CA ALA A 60 -3.02 -5.53 17.35
C ALA A 60 -4.54 -5.77 17.24
N ARG A 61 -5.14 -5.44 16.09
CA ARG A 61 -6.55 -5.75 15.81
C ARG A 61 -6.82 -7.24 15.58
N ALA A 62 -5.84 -7.97 15.05
CA ALA A 62 -5.98 -9.39 14.73
C ALA A 62 -5.68 -10.32 15.92
N ASN A 63 -5.06 -9.82 16.99
CA ASN A 63 -4.75 -10.64 18.15
C ASN A 63 -6.03 -10.91 18.96
N PRO A 64 -6.48 -12.18 19.07
CA PRO A 64 -7.58 -12.51 19.96
C PRO A 64 -7.16 -12.24 21.41
N LEU A 65 -8.08 -11.68 22.20
CA LEU A 65 -7.86 -11.49 23.63
C LEU A 65 -7.77 -12.87 24.28
N ILE A 66 -6.53 -13.32 24.56
CA ILE A 66 -6.26 -14.54 25.32
C ILE A 66 -6.63 -14.24 26.77
N LYS A 67 -7.92 -14.34 27.09
CA LYS A 67 -8.41 -14.40 28.47
C LYS A 67 -8.30 -15.86 28.90
N ALA A 68 -7.29 -16.18 29.70
CA ALA A 68 -7.29 -17.43 30.43
C ALA A 68 -8.47 -17.39 31.41
N ASP A 69 -9.44 -18.27 31.22
CA ASP A 69 -10.46 -18.50 32.25
C ASP A 69 -9.73 -18.99 33.51
N LYS A 70 -9.97 -18.32 34.63
CA LYS A 70 -9.29 -18.59 35.89
C LYS A 70 -9.79 -19.94 36.38
N LEU A 71 -9.06 -21.01 36.05
CA LEU A 71 -9.35 -22.36 36.53
C LEU A 71 -9.47 -22.33 38.06
N ASP A 72 -10.65 -22.69 38.55
CA ASP A 72 -10.91 -22.84 39.98
C ASP A 72 -10.16 -24.08 40.48
N LYS A 73 -9.40 -23.91 41.56
CA LYS A 73 -8.62 -25.01 42.14
C LYS A 73 -9.57 -25.99 42.82
N ILE A 74 -9.52 -27.25 42.38
CA ILE A 74 -10.00 -28.42 43.13
C ILE A 74 -9.28 -28.54 44.47
#